data_AF-A0A2M6WMF4-F1
#
_entry.id   AF-A0A2M6WMF4-F1
#
_cell.length_a   1.000
_cell.length_b   1.000
_cell.length_c   1.000
_cell.angle_alpha   90.00
_cell.angle_beta   90.00
_cell.angle_gamma   90.00
#
_symmetry.space_group_name_H-M   'P 1'
#
loop_
_entity.id
_entity.type
_entity.pdbx_description
1 polymer ?
#
loop_
_entity_poly.entity_id
_entity_poly.type
_entity_poly.pdbx_seq_one_letter_code
_entity_poly.pdbx_strand_id
1 'polypeptide(L)'
;SVIANKGILMQPQIVDEIIGAGGERFKTEPQEIRRVISPRAAMLVSGMMVNVVEKGHAKRAGVKGYYVAAKTGTAQIASLANRGYSSRTSHTLVGFAPADDPAFVMVTYLEDPKDAKYAESTATPLFGEVANFVLNYYQIAKERQK
;
A
#
# COMPACT_ATOMS: atom_id res chain seq x y z
N SER A 1 6.85 -0.57 0.18
CA SER A 1 7.46 -1.90 0.38
C SER A 1 8.55 -1.87 1.45
N VAL A 2 9.53 -0.95 1.41
CA VAL A 2 10.65 -0.89 2.38
C VAL A 2 10.20 -1.02 3.85
N ILE A 3 9.18 -0.26 4.27
CA ILE A 3 8.67 -0.31 5.66
C ILE A 3 8.09 -1.69 5.97
N ALA A 4 7.25 -2.23 5.09
CA ALA A 4 6.68 -3.58 5.22
C ALA A 4 7.77 -4.66 5.25
N ASN A 5 8.83 -4.49 4.46
CA ASN A 5 9.94 -5.45 4.35
C ASN A 5 11.09 -5.14 5.33
N LYS A 6 10.75 -4.74 6.56
CA LYS A 6 11.71 -4.58 7.69
C LYS A 6 12.92 -3.70 7.35
N GLY A 7 12.71 -2.69 6.49
CA GLY A 7 13.71 -1.70 6.08
C GLY A 7 14.56 -2.09 4.87
N ILE A 8 14.31 -3.22 4.22
CA ILE A 8 15.04 -3.68 3.03
C ILE A 8 14.27 -3.27 1.76
N LEU A 9 14.98 -2.65 0.83
CA LEU A 9 14.47 -2.38 -0.51
C LEU A 9 14.68 -3.61 -1.41
N MET A 10 13.59 -4.20 -1.87
CA MET A 10 13.59 -5.26 -2.88
C MET A 10 13.50 -4.67 -4.28
N GLN A 11 14.03 -5.38 -5.26
CA GLN A 11 13.74 -5.13 -6.66
C GLN A 11 12.36 -5.70 -7.01
N PRO A 12 11.38 -4.88 -7.43
CA PRO A 12 10.10 -5.39 -7.90
C PRO A 12 10.27 -6.22 -9.17
N GLN A 13 9.62 -7.38 -9.23
CA GLN A 13 9.67 -8.30 -10.36
C GLN A 13 8.25 -8.61 -10.82
N ILE A 14 8.06 -8.73 -12.13
CA ILE A 14 6.76 -9.08 -12.76
C ILE A 14 6.83 -10.47 -13.41
N VAL A 15 8.00 -10.86 -13.89
CA VAL A 15 8.24 -12.19 -14.47
C VAL A 15 8.53 -13.16 -13.34
N ASP A 16 7.76 -14.25 -13.23
CA ASP A 16 7.97 -15.31 -12.25
C ASP A 16 8.93 -16.39 -12.80
N GLU A 17 8.74 -16.77 -14.06
CA GLU A 17 9.56 -17.80 -14.72
C GLU A 17 9.64 -17.55 -16.23
N ILE A 18 10.79 -17.87 -16.82
CA ILE A 18 10.98 -17.94 -18.27
C ILE A 18 11.13 -19.42 -18.65
N ILE A 19 10.28 -19.90 -19.56
CA ILE A 19 10.35 -21.25 -20.10
C ILE A 19 10.97 -21.18 -21.50
N GLY A 20 12.15 -21.76 -21.66
CA GLY A 20 12.88 -21.80 -22.91
C GLY A 20 12.34 -22.85 -23.88
N ALA A 21 12.85 -22.84 -25.12
CA ALA A 21 12.32 -23.66 -26.20
C ALA A 21 12.52 -25.16 -25.98
N GLY A 22 13.54 -25.56 -25.21
CA GLY A 22 13.78 -26.94 -24.82
C GLY A 22 13.03 -27.39 -23.56
N GLY A 23 12.20 -26.51 -22.97
CA GLY A 23 11.52 -26.76 -21.70
C GLY A 23 12.36 -26.41 -20.47
N GLU A 24 13.56 -25.85 -20.64
CA GLU A 24 14.33 -25.28 -19.53
C GLU A 24 13.55 -24.17 -18.83
N ARG A 25 13.62 -24.16 -17.49
CA ARG A 25 12.90 -23.22 -16.64
C ARG A 25 13.88 -22.34 -15.89
N PHE A 26 13.74 -21.03 -16.07
CA PHE A 26 14.53 -20.02 -15.38
C PHE A 26 13.61 -19.26 -14.43
N LYS A 27 13.64 -19.64 -13.16
CA LYS A 27 12.87 -18.96 -12.12
C LYS A 27 13.49 -17.61 -11.79
N THR A 28 12.64 -16.61 -11.60
CA THR A 28 13.06 -15.29 -11.16
C THR A 28 13.13 -15.28 -9.64
N GLU A 29 14.34 -15.20 -9.09
CA GLU A 29 14.55 -15.17 -7.64
C GLU A 29 14.40 -13.74 -7.08
N PRO A 30 13.82 -13.58 -5.87
CA PRO A 30 13.74 -12.28 -5.20
C PRO A 30 15.12 -11.65 -5.00
N GLN A 31 15.26 -10.36 -5.32
CA GLN A 31 16.53 -9.64 -5.18
C GLN A 31 16.46 -8.51 -4.15
N GLU A 32 17.33 -8.58 -3.14
CA GLU A 32 17.57 -7.49 -2.19
C GLU A 32 18.51 -6.46 -2.81
N ILE A 33 18.12 -5.18 -2.87
CA ILE A 33 18.98 -4.11 -3.38
C ILE A 33 19.86 -3.58 -2.24
N ARG A 34 19.25 -3.17 -1.13
CA ARG A 34 19.95 -2.62 0.05
C ARG A 34 19.03 -2.43 1.25
N ARG A 35 19.62 -2.28 2.44
CA ARG A 35 18.95 -1.75 3.62
C ARG A 35 18.84 -0.22 3.53
N VAL A 36 17.61 0.30 3.63
CA VAL A 36 17.33 1.75 3.62
C VAL A 36 17.19 2.29 5.04
N ILE A 37 16.52 1.53 5.91
CA ILE A 37 16.33 1.87 7.34
C ILE A 37 16.53 0.62 8.21
N SER A 38 16.75 0.83 9.51
CA SER A 38 16.86 -0.28 10.45
C SER A 38 15.52 -1.00 10.62
N PRO A 39 15.53 -2.30 11.00
CA PRO A 39 14.29 -3.02 11.29
C PRO A 39 13.47 -2.33 12.39
N ARG A 40 14.14 -1.76 13.41
CA ARG A 40 13.50 -0.99 14.47
C ARG A 40 12.79 0.26 13.94
N ALA A 41 13.43 1.02 13.04
CA ALA A 41 12.79 2.18 12.43
C ALA A 41 11.58 1.78 11.58
N ALA A 42 11.70 0.70 10.78
CA ALA A 42 10.59 0.18 9.98
C ALA A 42 9.39 -0.23 10.85
N MET A 43 9.64 -0.94 11.95
CA MET A 43 8.62 -1.34 12.92
C MET A 43 7.92 -0.13 13.57
N LEU A 44 8.69 0.85 14.04
CA LEU A 44 8.13 2.06 14.65
C LEU A 44 7.27 2.86 13.66
N VAL A 45 7.73 2.99 12.41
CA VAL A 45 6.97 3.67 11.35
C VAL A 45 5.71 2.87 11.00
N SER A 46 5.77 1.54 10.92
CA SER A 46 4.60 0.69 10.74
C SER A 46 3.54 0.96 11.81
N GLY A 47 3.93 0.97 13.10
CA GLY A 47 3.01 1.29 14.19
C GLY A 47 2.41 2.70 14.10
N MET A 48 3.19 3.69 13.67
CA MET A 48 2.67 5.05 13.40
C MET A 48 1.66 5.05 12.24
N MET A 49 1.90 4.28 11.18
CA MET A 49 0.96 4.13 10.06
C MET A 49 -0.32 3.39 10.47
N VAL A 50 -0.24 2.40 11.35
CA VAL A 50 -1.43 1.75 11.95
C VAL A 50 -2.27 2.78 12.70
N ASN A 51 -1.64 3.70 13.43
CA ASN A 51 -2.36 4.75 14.13
C ASN A 51 -3.18 5.66 13.20
N VAL A 52 -2.69 5.93 11.98
CA VAL A 52 -3.43 6.72 10.97
C VAL A 52 -4.74 6.05 10.58
N VAL A 53 -4.76 4.72 10.50
CA VAL A 53 -5.96 3.95 10.20
C VAL A 53 -6.86 3.85 11.43
N GLU A 54 -6.32 3.45 12.59
CA GLU A 54 -7.13 3.20 13.78
C GLU A 54 -7.73 4.47 14.39
N LYS A 55 -6.99 5.59 14.36
CA LYS A 55 -7.34 6.83 15.07
C LYS A 55 -7.42 8.06 14.17
N GLY A 56 -6.84 8.01 12.98
CA GLY A 56 -6.72 9.15 12.08
C GLY A 56 -7.78 9.22 10.97
N HIS A 57 -7.36 9.81 9.85
CA HIS A 57 -8.19 10.07 8.66
C HIS A 57 -8.32 8.87 7.71
N ALA A 58 -7.66 7.74 8.00
CA ALA A 58 -7.68 6.56 7.14
C ALA A 58 -8.57 5.43 7.67
N LYS A 59 -9.53 5.73 8.56
CA LYS A 59 -10.38 4.72 9.23
C LYS A 59 -11.05 3.73 8.29
N ARG A 60 -11.49 4.20 7.12
CA ARG A 60 -12.14 3.36 6.10
C ARG A 60 -11.20 2.39 5.37
N ALA A 61 -9.89 2.49 5.58
CA ALA A 61 -8.93 1.49 5.10
C ALA A 61 -8.77 0.31 6.08
N GLY A 62 -9.34 0.41 7.28
CA GLY A 62 -9.27 -0.65 8.28
C GLY A 62 -10.03 -1.90 7.86
N VAL A 63 -9.47 -3.06 8.19
CA VAL A 63 -10.09 -4.37 7.96
C VAL A 63 -10.25 -5.08 9.30
N LYS A 64 -11.45 -5.60 9.57
CA LYS A 64 -11.78 -6.27 10.83
C LYS A 64 -10.84 -7.46 11.08
N GLY A 65 -10.23 -7.53 12.25
CA GLY A 65 -9.30 -8.61 12.62
C GLY A 65 -7.85 -8.40 12.22
N TYR A 66 -7.50 -7.31 11.54
CA TYR A 66 -6.13 -7.02 11.09
C TYR A 66 -5.69 -5.62 11.50
N TYR A 67 -4.40 -5.44 11.74
CA TYR A 67 -3.78 -4.12 11.75
C TYR A 67 -3.38 -3.76 10.33
N VAL A 68 -3.91 -2.64 9.84
CA VAL A 68 -3.58 -2.10 8.52
C VAL A 68 -2.68 -0.89 8.71
N ALA A 69 -1.50 -0.91 8.10
CA ALA A 69 -0.59 0.23 8.08
C ALA A 69 -0.78 1.00 6.77
N ALA A 70 -1.32 2.22 6.82
CA ALA A 70 -1.56 3.01 5.61
C ALA A 70 -1.42 4.51 5.81
N LYS A 71 -1.25 5.24 4.70
CA LYS A 71 -1.24 6.70 4.68
C LYS A 71 -1.98 7.27 3.47
N THR A 72 -2.80 8.28 3.73
CA THR A 72 -3.48 9.11 2.73
C THR A 72 -2.57 10.13 2.08
N GLY A 73 -2.80 10.40 0.80
CA GLY A 73 -2.23 11.52 0.06
C GLY A 73 -3.30 12.25 -0.74
N THR A 74 -3.29 13.57 -0.69
CA THR A 74 -4.10 14.43 -1.56
C THR A 74 -3.18 15.50 -2.11
N ALA A 75 -3.03 15.54 -3.43
CA ALA A 75 -2.10 16.47 -4.08
C ALA A 75 -2.84 17.23 -5.18
N GLN A 76 -2.56 18.53 -5.30
CA GLN A 76 -3.11 19.33 -6.39
C GLN A 76 -2.47 18.93 -7.73
N ILE A 77 -3.28 18.86 -8.78
CA ILE A 77 -2.84 18.53 -10.13
C ILE A 77 -2.42 19.82 -10.83
N ALA A 78 -1.30 19.79 -11.56
CA ALA A 78 -0.83 20.92 -12.35
C ALA A 78 -1.90 21.41 -13.35
N SER A 79 -1.97 22.73 -13.53
CA SER A 79 -2.81 23.32 -14.57
C SER A 79 -2.18 23.11 -15.94
N LEU A 80 -2.96 22.64 -16.91
CA LEU A 80 -2.52 22.53 -18.31
C LEU A 80 -2.71 23.85 -19.07
N ALA A 81 -3.58 24.74 -18.59
CA ALA A 81 -3.91 26.00 -19.25
C ALA A 81 -3.07 27.19 -18.73
N ASN A 82 -2.61 27.14 -17.47
CA ASN A 82 -1.91 28.23 -16.80
C ASN A 82 -0.69 27.71 -16.04
N ARG A 83 0.27 28.58 -15.69
CA ARG A 83 1.37 28.22 -14.78
C ARG A 83 0.80 27.99 -13.37
N GLY A 84 1.21 26.91 -12.70
CA GLY A 84 0.82 26.60 -11.31
C GLY A 84 -0.15 25.41 -11.17
N TYR A 85 -0.80 25.29 -10.02
CA TYR A 85 -1.74 24.21 -9.70
C TYR A 85 -3.17 24.54 -10.12
N SER A 86 -3.93 23.52 -10.53
CA SER A 86 -5.37 23.60 -10.73
C SER A 86 -6.13 23.34 -9.42
N SER A 87 -7.46 23.50 -9.45
CA SER A 87 -8.35 23.09 -8.35
C SER A 87 -8.55 21.57 -8.27
N ARG A 88 -8.12 20.81 -9.30
CA ARG A 88 -8.21 19.35 -9.34
C ARG A 88 -7.19 18.73 -8.41
N THR A 89 -7.52 17.56 -7.87
CA THR A 89 -6.64 16.83 -6.95
C THR A 89 -6.51 15.37 -7.36
N SER A 90 -5.37 14.76 -7.07
CA SER A 90 -5.20 13.31 -7.09
C SER A 90 -5.29 12.78 -5.67
N HIS A 91 -5.96 11.65 -5.51
CA HIS A 91 -6.21 11.00 -4.24
C HIS A 91 -5.45 9.67 -4.19
N THR A 92 -4.61 9.48 -3.18
CA THR A 92 -3.87 8.26 -2.95
C THR A 92 -4.08 7.69 -1.56
N LEU A 93 -3.99 6.36 -1.47
CA LEU A 93 -3.67 5.66 -0.24
C LEU A 93 -2.57 4.67 -0.55
N VAL A 94 -1.52 4.66 0.27
CA VAL A 94 -0.45 3.66 0.22
C VAL A 94 -0.43 2.91 1.54
N GLY A 95 -0.40 1.58 1.50
CA GLY A 95 -0.39 0.79 2.71
C GLY A 95 -0.03 -0.66 2.50
N PHE A 96 -0.04 -1.41 3.59
CA PHE A 96 0.20 -2.85 3.62
C PHE A 96 -0.54 -3.47 4.80
N ALA A 97 -0.85 -4.76 4.67
CA ALA A 97 -1.47 -5.54 5.73
C ALA A 97 -1.10 -7.03 5.58
N PRO A 98 -1.16 -7.80 6.67
CA PRO A 98 -1.18 -7.36 8.07
C PRO A 98 0.04 -6.50 8.46
N ALA A 99 0.00 -5.75 9.56
CA ALA A 99 1.07 -4.80 9.88
C ALA A 99 2.31 -5.47 10.48
N ASP A 100 2.13 -6.58 11.21
CA ASP A 100 3.22 -7.31 11.86
C ASP A 100 3.88 -8.33 10.93
N ASP A 101 3.08 -8.99 10.09
CA ASP A 101 3.55 -9.90 9.03
C ASP A 101 2.93 -9.53 7.67
N PRO A 102 3.49 -8.54 6.94
CA PRO A 102 2.87 -8.01 5.73
C PRO A 102 2.79 -9.02 4.58
N ALA A 103 1.56 -9.36 4.17
CA ALA A 103 1.30 -10.23 3.03
C ALA A 103 1.28 -9.49 1.69
N PHE A 104 0.93 -8.20 1.70
CA PHE A 104 0.89 -7.38 0.49
C PHE A 104 1.20 -5.91 0.78
N VAL A 105 1.62 -5.19 -0.26
CA VAL A 105 1.70 -3.72 -0.29
C VAL A 105 0.82 -3.24 -1.44
N MET A 106 0.03 -2.20 -1.22
CA MET A 106 -0.92 -1.70 -2.21
C MET A 106 -0.92 -0.17 -2.28
N VAL A 107 -1.16 0.33 -3.49
CA VAL A 107 -1.46 1.74 -3.74
C VAL A 107 -2.79 1.82 -4.48
N THR A 108 -3.70 2.64 -3.96
CA THR A 108 -4.90 3.06 -4.69
C THR A 108 -4.71 4.50 -5.14
N TYR A 109 -4.97 4.79 -6.42
CA TYR A 109 -4.82 6.10 -7.04
C TYR A 109 -6.10 6.47 -7.79
N LEU A 110 -6.62 7.67 -7.54
CA LEU A 110 -7.74 8.25 -8.25
C LEU A 110 -7.36 9.65 -8.71
N GLU A 111 -7.54 9.92 -10.00
CA GLU A 111 -7.27 11.22 -10.58
C GLU A 111 -8.55 12.05 -10.70
N ASP A 112 -8.50 13.29 -10.21
CA ASP A 112 -9.60 14.27 -10.29
C ASP A 112 -10.99 13.69 -9.94
N PRO A 113 -11.14 12.99 -8.79
CA PRO A 113 -12.43 12.46 -8.40
C PRO A 113 -13.45 13.59 -8.21
N LYS A 114 -14.64 13.41 -8.76
CA LYS A 114 -15.75 14.36 -8.63
C LYS A 114 -16.43 14.20 -7.28
N ASP A 115 -16.95 15.31 -6.76
CA ASP A 115 -17.72 15.36 -5.50
C ASP A 115 -16.94 14.91 -4.24
N ALA A 116 -15.60 14.93 -4.30
CA ALA A 116 -14.74 14.57 -3.18
C ALA A 116 -13.49 15.46 -3.13
N LYS A 117 -13.23 16.04 -1.95
CA LYS A 117 -12.08 16.95 -1.74
C LYS A 117 -10.80 16.26 -1.26
N TYR A 118 -10.92 15.09 -0.62
CA TYR A 118 -9.81 14.40 0.03
C TYR A 118 -9.82 12.90 -0.21
N ALA A 119 -8.65 12.28 -0.16
CA ALA A 119 -8.48 10.84 -0.36
C ALA A 119 -9.16 9.97 0.71
N GLU A 120 -9.44 10.55 1.88
CA GLU A 120 -10.25 9.94 2.94
C GLU A 120 -11.63 9.49 2.42
N SER A 121 -12.20 10.21 1.44
CA SER A 121 -13.52 9.90 0.89
C SER A 121 -13.56 9.02 -0.36
N THR A 122 -12.41 8.74 -0.98
CA THR A 122 -12.38 7.98 -2.24
C THR A 122 -11.36 6.84 -2.21
N ALA A 123 -10.07 7.14 -2.23
CA ALA A 123 -9.01 6.12 -2.30
C ALA A 123 -8.97 5.25 -1.03
N THR A 124 -9.33 5.83 0.12
CA THR A 124 -9.31 5.14 1.42
C THR A 124 -10.32 3.99 1.52
N PRO A 125 -11.63 4.18 1.26
CA PRO A 125 -12.59 3.06 1.25
C PRO A 125 -12.27 2.01 0.18
N LEU A 126 -11.85 2.44 -1.02
CA LEU A 126 -11.42 1.51 -2.08
C LEU A 126 -10.28 0.60 -1.60
N PHE A 127 -9.28 1.16 -0.91
CA PHE A 127 -8.22 0.36 -0.32
C PHE A 127 -8.76 -0.66 0.69
N GLY A 128 -9.64 -0.23 1.60
CA GLY A 128 -10.22 -1.10 2.62
C GLY A 128 -10.98 -2.30 2.03
N GLU A 129 -11.77 -2.06 0.98
CA GLU A 129 -12.52 -3.10 0.27
C GLU A 129 -11.59 -4.13 -0.40
N VAL A 130 -10.59 -3.65 -1.16
CA VAL A 130 -9.63 -4.53 -1.83
C VAL A 130 -8.75 -5.27 -0.82
N ALA A 131 -8.31 -4.60 0.25
CA ALA A 131 -7.53 -5.22 1.32
C ALA A 131 -8.34 -6.34 2.00
N ASN A 132 -9.61 -6.11 2.32
CA ASN A 132 -10.48 -7.14 2.89
C ASN A 132 -10.66 -8.32 1.93
N PHE A 133 -10.84 -8.06 0.63
CA PHE A 133 -10.91 -9.13 -0.36
C PHE A 133 -9.62 -9.95 -0.40
N VAL A 134 -8.46 -9.32 -0.52
CA VAL A 134 -7.14 -9.98 -0.61
C VAL A 134 -6.86 -10.83 0.65
N LEU A 135 -7.08 -10.28 1.84
CA LEU A 135 -6.85 -10.98 3.10
C LEU A 135 -7.74 -12.24 3.24
N ASN A 136 -9.00 -12.15 2.82
CA ASN A 136 -9.91 -13.30 2.85
C ASN A 136 -9.57 -14.32 1.74
N TYR A 137 -9.24 -13.86 0.54
CA TYR A 137 -8.91 -14.70 -0.61
C TYR A 137 -7.68 -15.59 -0.32
N TYR A 138 -6.61 -15.00 0.24
CA TYR A 138 -5.42 -15.74 0.64
C TYR A 138 -5.52 -16.40 2.02
N GLN A 139 -6.68 -16.33 2.68
CA GLN A 139 -6.94 -16.93 3.99
C GLN A 139 -5.90 -16.54 5.05
N ILE A 140 -5.47 -15.27 5.03
CA ILE A 140 -4.48 -14.77 5.99
C ILE A 140 -5.05 -14.86 7.41
N ALA A 141 -4.25 -15.33 8.35
CA ALA A 141 -4.70 -15.45 9.74
C ALA A 141 -4.91 -14.05 10.35
N LYS A 142 -6.01 -13.89 11.10
CA LYS A 142 -6.32 -12.63 11.79
C LYS A 142 -5.36 -12.41 12.95
N GLU A 143 -4.90 -11.18 13.13
CA GLU A 143 -4.01 -10.75 14.23
C GLU A 143 -4.80 -10.45 15.52
N ARG A 144 -6.10 -10.17 15.40
CA ARG A 144 -6.96 -9.80 16.54
C ARG A 144 -8.41 -10.26 16.37
N GLN A 145 -9.12 -10.35 17.50
CA GLN A 145 -10.53 -10.76 17.54
C GLN A 145 -11.52 -9.63 17.20
N LYS A 146 -11.06 -8.37 17.18
CA LYS A 146 -11.89 -7.19 16.91
C LYS A 146 -11.72 -6.64 15.50
#